data_AF-A0A933CEJ8-F1
#
_entry.id   AF-A0A933CEJ8-F1
#
_cell.length_a   1.000
_cell.length_b   1.000
_cell.length_c   1.000
_cell.angle_alpha   90.00
_cell.angle_beta   90.00
_cell.angle_gamma   90.00
#
_symmetry.space_group_name_H-M   'P 1'
#
loop_
_entity.id
_entity.type
_entity.pdbx_description
1 polymer ?
#
loop_
_entity_poly.entity_id
_entity_poly.type
_entity_poly.pdbx_seq_one_letter_code
_entity_poly.pdbx_strand_id
1 'polypeptide(L)' 'MKYWLYENRRISGPVEAEALARKPGFSARALVCPVDRSGQAPADWLPAKLVPELIAGPSAPPAPPPQWPAAAPDE' A
#
# COMPACT_ATOMS: atom_id res chain seq x y z
N MET A 1 -5.61 1.09 14.73
CA MET A 1 -4.95 -0.23 14.92
C MET A 1 -3.46 -0.06 14.67
N LYS A 2 -2.58 -0.79 15.39
CA LYS A 2 -1.12 -0.69 15.23
C LYS A 2 -0.57 -1.85 14.40
N TYR A 3 0.37 -1.52 13.52
CA TYR A 3 1.04 -2.46 12.62
C TYR A 3 2.55 -2.21 12.61
N TRP A 4 3.29 -3.28 12.50
CA TRP A 4 4.71 -3.27 12.16
C TRP A 4 4.85 -3.15 10.65
N LEU A 5 5.82 -2.37 10.19
CA LEU A 5 6.12 -2.21 8.76
C LEU A 5 7.48 -2.83 8.46
N TYR A 6 7.53 -3.77 7.53
CA TYR A 6 8.75 -4.27 6.94
C TYR A 6 8.91 -3.74 5.53
N GLU A 7 9.87 -2.83 5.39
CA GLU A 7 10.20 -2.17 4.13
C GLU A 7 11.71 -1.98 4.06
N ASN A 8 12.28 -2.13 2.86
CA ASN A 8 13.71 -1.97 2.64
C ASN A 8 14.59 -2.82 3.59
N ARG A 9 14.15 -4.05 3.88
CA ARG A 9 14.77 -4.98 4.84
C ARG A 9 14.84 -4.47 6.29
N ARG A 10 14.09 -3.43 6.63
CA ARG A 10 14.02 -2.86 7.99
C ARG A 10 12.60 -2.98 8.54
N ILE A 11 12.51 -3.52 9.76
CA ILE A 11 11.27 -3.49 10.54
C ILE A 11 11.20 -2.13 11.24
N SER A 12 10.14 -1.37 10.97
CA SER A 12 9.73 -0.21 11.76
C SER A 12 8.66 -0.67 12.74
N GLY A 13 8.73 -0.12 13.97
CA GLY A 13 7.94 -0.50 15.15
C GLY A 13 6.42 -0.51 14.95
N PRO A 14 5.64 -0.78 16.01
CA PRO A 14 4.19 -0.77 15.94
C PRO A 14 3.71 0.68 15.77
N VAL A 15 3.42 1.05 14.52
CA VAL A 15 2.90 2.37 14.15
C VAL A 15 1.41 2.26 13.85
N GLU A 16 0.66 3.33 14.07
CA GLU A 16 -0.76 3.37 13.72
C GLU A 16 -0.95 3.21 12.21
N ALA A 17 -2.04 2.54 11.83
CA ALA A 17 -2.37 2.28 10.43
C ALA A 17 -2.43 3.58 9.61
N GLU A 18 -3.10 4.61 10.15
CA GLU A 18 -3.17 5.93 9.53
C GLU A 18 -1.79 6.60 9.40
N ALA A 19 -0.91 6.40 10.37
CA ALA A 19 0.44 6.96 10.32
C ALA A 19 1.32 6.24 9.27
N LEU A 20 1.11 4.93 9.06
CA LEU A 20 1.76 4.19 7.98
C LEU A 20 1.24 4.62 6.60
N ALA A 21 -0.08 4.73 6.45
CA ALA A 21 -0.72 5.18 5.21
C ALA A 21 -0.25 6.59 4.80
N ARG A 22 0.04 7.45 5.78
CA ARG A 22 0.56 8.81 5.58
C ARG A 22 2.07 8.90 5.45
N LYS A 23 2.80 7.79 5.63
CA LYS A 23 4.27 7.81 5.66
C LYS A 23 4.81 8.01 4.24
N PRO A 24 5.65 9.02 4.00
CA PRO A 24 6.28 9.21 2.70
C PRO A 24 7.17 8.00 2.37
N GLY A 25 6.95 7.40 1.20
CA GLY A 25 7.63 6.17 0.77
C GLY A 25 6.89 4.87 1.11
N PHE A 26 5.78 4.93 1.87
CA PHE A 26 4.94 3.77 2.11
C PHE A 26 4.40 3.22 0.79
N SER A 27 4.78 1.97 0.48
CA SER A 27 4.34 1.31 -0.74
C SER A 27 3.33 0.21 -0.43
N ALA A 28 2.34 0.03 -1.31
CA ALA A 28 1.39 -1.09 -1.25
C ALA A 28 2.08 -2.47 -1.34
N ARG A 29 3.37 -2.51 -1.74
CA ARG A 29 4.23 -3.70 -1.77
C ARG A 29 4.96 -3.97 -0.45
N ALA A 30 4.96 -3.03 0.50
CA ALA A 30 5.55 -3.22 1.81
C ALA A 30 4.77 -4.29 2.60
N LEU A 31 5.47 -5.03 3.46
CA LEU A 31 4.85 -6.03 4.31
C LEU A 31 4.48 -5.39 5.65
N VAL A 32 3.29 -5.67 6.14
CA VAL A 32 2.79 -5.20 7.42
C VAL A 32 2.34 -6.36 8.29
N CYS A 33 2.60 -6.26 9.59
CA CYS A 33 2.16 -7.25 10.57
C CYS A 33 1.32 -6.56 11.64
N PRO A 34 0.09 -7.01 11.91
CA PRO A 34 -0.70 -6.48 13.03
C PRO A 34 0.07 -6.69 14.34
N VAL A 35 -0.01 -5.74 15.27
CA VAL A 35 0.61 -5.89 16.60
C VAL A 35 0.02 -7.07 17.39
N ASP A 36 -1.20 -7.47 17.04
CA ASP A 36 -1.91 -8.62 17.63
C ASP A 36 -1.24 -9.96 17.26
N ARG A 37 -0.44 -9.98 16.19
CA ARG A 37 0.32 -11.14 15.76
C ARG A 37 1.78 -10.99 16.14
N SER A 38 2.43 -12.10 16.51
CA SER A 38 3.82 -12.09 16.96
C SER A 38 4.83 -11.75 15.85
N GLY A 39 4.41 -11.74 14.57
CA GLY A 39 5.30 -11.48 13.42
C GLY A 39 6.41 -12.51 13.24
N GLN A 40 6.36 -13.63 13.97
CA GLN A 40 7.36 -14.69 13.94
C GLN A 40 7.18 -15.59 12.72
N ALA A 41 5.95 -15.76 12.23
CA ALA A 41 5.70 -16.51 11.01
C ALA A 41 5.65 -15.57 9.80
N PRO A 42 6.24 -15.95 8.65
CA PRO A 42 6.09 -15.20 7.41
C PRO A 42 4.62 -15.09 6.96
N ALA A 43 3.74 -15.99 7.44
CA ALA A 43 2.31 -15.94 7.21
C ALA A 43 1.58 -14.80 7.96
N ASP A 44 2.20 -14.21 8.98
CA ASP A 44 1.65 -13.07 9.72
C ASP A 44 1.92 -11.73 9.01
N TRP A 45 2.86 -11.72 8.06
CA TRP A 45 3.21 -10.56 7.27
C TRP A 45 2.32 -10.48 6.04
N LEU A 46 1.43 -9.50 6.03
CA LEU A 46 0.51 -9.25 4.94
C LEU A 46 1.02 -8.07 4.12
N PRO A 47 0.98 -8.13 2.78
CA PRO A 47 1.31 -6.95 1.99
C PRO A 47 0.29 -5.84 2.25
N ALA A 48 0.77 -4.61 2.38
CA ALA A 48 -0.03 -3.42 2.69
C ALA A 48 -1.26 -3.30 1.78
N LYS A 49 -1.16 -3.69 0.50
CA LYS A 49 -2.27 -3.73 -0.47
C LYS A 49 -3.50 -4.51 -0.01
N LEU A 50 -3.34 -5.49 0.88
CA LEU A 50 -4.43 -6.32 1.40
C LEU A 50 -5.07 -5.72 2.66
N VAL A 51 -4.50 -4.65 3.22
CA VAL A 51 -5.02 -3.98 4.40
C VAL A 51 -5.66 -2.66 3.94
N PRO A 52 -6.98 -2.63 3.66
CA PRO A 52 -7.63 -1.48 3.02
C PRO A 52 -7.49 -0.19 3.82
N GLU A 53 -7.41 -0.27 5.15
CA GLU A 53 -7.18 0.89 6.03
C GLU A 53 -5.81 1.57 5.82
N LEU A 54 -4.82 0.83 5.27
CA LEU A 54 -3.50 1.36 4.92
C LEU A 54 -3.46 1.95 3.50
N ILE A 55 -4.32 1.46 2.62
CA ILE A 55 -4.39 1.87 1.20
C ILE A 55 -5.40 3.00 0.99
N ALA A 56 -6.23 3.28 2.00
CA ALA A 56 -7.14 4.43 2.05
C ALA A 56 -6.43 5.79 2.19
N GLY A 57 -5.14 5.89 1.85
CA GLY A 57 -4.59 7.16 1.38
C GLY A 57 -5.31 7.58 0.10
N PRO A 58 -5.48 8.88 -0.19
CA PRO A 58 -6.22 9.32 -1.36
C PRO A 58 -5.58 8.67 -2.59
N SER A 59 -6.29 7.70 -3.15
CA SER A 59 -6.02 7.14 -4.45
C SER A 59 -5.83 8.33 -5.38
N ALA A 60 -4.61 8.56 -5.84
CA ALA A 60 -4.45 9.27 -7.10
C ALA A 60 -5.42 8.58 -8.07
N PRO A 61 -6.27 9.33 -8.80
CA PRO A 61 -7.15 8.70 -9.77
C PRO A 61 -6.29 7.88 -10.74
N PRO A 62 -6.77 6.73 -11.24
CA PRO A 62 -6.07 6.02 -12.30
C PRO A 62 -5.77 7.04 -13.39
N ALA A 63 -4.50 7.15 -13.78
CA ALA A 63 -4.09 8.03 -14.86
C ALA A 63 -5.04 7.83 -16.04
N PRO A 64 -5.58 8.91 -16.65
CA PRO A 64 -6.52 8.77 -17.75
C PRO A 64 -5.85 7.90 -18.82
N PRO A 65 -6.59 6.97 -19.45
CA PRO A 65 -6.05 6.17 -20.53
C PRO A 65 -5.49 7.10 -21.61
N PRO A 66 -4.45 6.69 -22.35
CA PRO A 66 -3.94 7.48 -23.48
C PRO A 66 -5.11 7.70 -24.46
N GLN A 67 -5.66 8.91 -24.43
CA GLN A 67 -6.66 9.37 -25.39
C GLN A 67 -5.93 9.65 -26.71
N TRP A 68 -5.67 8.58 -27.46
CA TRP A 68 -5.40 8.71 -28.88
C TRP A 68 -6.59 9.46 -29.46
N PRO A 69 -6.40 10.60 -30.15
CA PRO A 69 -7.53 11.27 -30.75
C PRO A 69 -8.13 10.30 -31.76
N ALA A 70 -9.39 9.93 -31.53
CA ALA A 70 -10.26 9.44 -32.59
C ALA A 70 -10.39 10.56 -33.63
N ALA A 71 -9.39 10.68 -34.51
CA ALA A 71 -9.61 11.05 -35.90
C ALA A 71 -9.81 9.70 -36.60
N ALA A 72 -11.04 9.21 -36.66
CA ALA A 72 -12.02 9.50 -37.70
C ALA A 72 -11.60 8.93 -39.07
N PRO A 73 -12.56 8.35 -39.81
CA PRO A 73 -12.36 7.25 -40.76
C PRO A 73 -12.13 7.72 -42.21
N ASP A 74 -11.94 6.73 -43.09
CA ASP A 74 -12.18 6.76 -44.55
C ASP A 74 -11.04 7.27 -45.46
N GLU A 75 -10.33 6.33 -46.09
CA GLU A 75 -10.34 6.04 -47.55
C GLU A 75 -9.06 5.29 -47.99
#